data_AF-A0A7K2JGP5-F1
#
_entry.id   AF-A0A7K2JGP5-F1
#
_cell.length_a   1.000
_cell.length_b   1.000
_cell.length_c   1.000
_cell.angle_alpha   90.00
_cell.angle_beta   90.00
_cell.angle_gamma   90.00
#
_symmetry.space_group_name_H-M   'P 1'
#
loop_
_entity.id
_entity.type
_entity.pdbx_description
1 polymer ?
#
loop_
_entity_poly.entity_id
_entity_poly.type
_entity_poly.pdbx_seq_one_letter_code
_entity_poly.pdbx_strand_id
1 'polypeptide(L)'
;MPVERYARQSGLVAQDLVADARIAVLGTGTALPYLIQCLTLLGVGSRHGCVRLVGMGRPVQDTDLAHQFLLRPDDLGEPLDQALALRAQELNPTVRVVGDDTPGAGRELVLAVPRAAETEEVAARCAVDVWGQILPAAVRVGPDPLPDAAEDSGLLTAALGAVCGGLLAQAALGELGALVDGPAVVSQWAEERLTVHAPGIGTATERLMSAGNPQPHLQGVLERVATDAQSRAFTVQLDGLAVRPRVTTVVDEDHVLASVVVRDPGGTRSPLAVVPARKPPRRTPVCFWSPLDGVLPADGGRLPENWGPAPGRDARVVMCGAGALGGWAAGVLAASGAVGHLTVVDMDDRVERHNLNRQILFRDGDIGAAKAERTATRLREIDPELQVEALATMIGPELLTAPARINTAALAGAPELHARVLETARLRTRLEEALHGAAAVLSCPDNQQTRWTLNVLTERHKLPLVNGAVDGLTGRVHVCDPGTSSMCLVCWLGTSIADDPVRRSCTDVVDGVPIQSLVTSAAVVGAAQAAALLATLAGAGDRIGRFHVWDGAGASLTGHRAGERDISECPAHLGDPLPGTNDKEHDRGRTPA
;
A
#
# COMPACT_ATOMS: atom_id res chain seq x y z
N MET A 1 -27.05 -7.24 5.72
CA MET A 1 -26.42 -7.27 4.38
C MET A 1 -25.05 -6.57 4.45
N PRO A 2 -24.03 -7.04 3.71
CA PRO A 2 -22.59 -6.84 3.99
C PRO A 2 -22.03 -5.48 3.50
N VAL A 3 -22.75 -4.39 3.76
CA VAL A 3 -22.38 -3.02 3.32
C VAL A 3 -21.51 -2.30 4.36
N GLU A 4 -21.55 -2.70 5.64
CA GLU A 4 -20.83 -2.04 6.75
C GLU A 4 -19.30 -2.10 6.67
N ARG A 5 -18.72 -3.16 6.10
CA ARG A 5 -17.26 -3.31 5.98
C ARG A 5 -16.65 -2.44 4.87
N TYR A 6 -17.40 -2.22 3.78
CA TYR A 6 -16.94 -1.48 2.61
C TYR A 6 -16.81 0.02 2.89
N ALA A 7 -17.82 0.60 3.54
CA ALA A 7 -17.86 2.03 3.84
C ALA A 7 -16.71 2.51 4.76
N ARG A 8 -16.13 1.63 5.59
CA ARG A 8 -15.03 1.99 6.52
C ARG A 8 -13.67 2.11 5.83
N GLN A 9 -13.45 1.41 4.72
CA GLN A 9 -12.17 1.45 3.98
C GLN A 9 -12.21 2.34 2.74
N SER A 10 -13.38 2.47 2.10
CA SER A 10 -13.63 3.48 1.07
C SER A 10 -13.83 4.90 1.65
N GLY A 11 -13.84 5.01 2.99
CA GLY A 11 -13.97 6.29 3.71
C GLY A 11 -12.66 6.75 4.34
N LEU A 12 -11.48 6.22 3.96
CA LEU A 12 -10.26 6.93 4.31
C LEU A 12 -10.37 8.33 3.72
N VAL A 13 -10.43 9.34 4.58
CA VAL A 13 -10.80 10.74 4.28
C VAL A 13 -9.91 11.40 3.20
N ALA A 14 -8.83 10.74 2.79
CA ALA A 14 -8.09 11.04 1.57
C ALA A 14 -8.95 10.93 0.29
N GLN A 15 -9.86 9.94 0.19
CA GLN A 15 -10.59 9.61 -1.04
C GLN A 15 -11.61 10.67 -1.46
N ASP A 16 -12.23 11.40 -0.51
CA ASP A 16 -13.30 12.35 -0.83
C ASP A 16 -12.79 13.63 -1.53
N LEU A 17 -11.58 14.10 -1.22
CA LEU A 17 -10.99 15.27 -1.92
C LEU A 17 -10.28 14.84 -3.23
N VAL A 18 -9.78 13.61 -3.23
CA VAL A 18 -9.13 12.96 -4.36
C VAL A 18 -10.14 12.58 -5.45
N ALA A 19 -11.39 12.28 -5.06
CA ALA A 19 -12.51 12.05 -5.95
C ALA A 19 -12.64 13.20 -6.97
N ASP A 20 -12.71 14.44 -6.50
CA ASP A 20 -12.99 15.59 -7.37
C ASP A 20 -11.74 16.20 -8.02
N ALA A 21 -10.55 15.62 -7.80
CA ALA A 21 -9.30 16.12 -8.34
C ALA A 21 -9.18 15.90 -9.86
N ARG A 22 -8.57 16.87 -10.54
CA ARG A 22 -8.15 16.76 -11.94
C ARG A 22 -6.63 16.62 -11.95
N ILE A 23 -6.14 15.50 -12.46
CA ILE A 23 -4.70 15.23 -12.59
C ILE A 23 -4.38 15.01 -14.06
N ALA A 24 -3.43 15.76 -14.61
CA ALA A 24 -2.79 15.45 -15.87
C ALA A 24 -1.51 14.66 -15.64
N VAL A 25 -1.34 13.59 -16.41
CA VAL A 25 -0.12 12.78 -16.45
C VAL A 25 0.49 12.93 -17.83
N LEU A 26 1.78 13.27 -17.88
CA LEU A 26 2.58 13.40 -19.10
C LEU A 26 3.73 12.38 -19.11
N GLY A 27 4.16 11.98 -20.30
CA GLY A 27 5.32 11.10 -20.50
C GLY A 27 4.97 9.61 -20.50
N THR A 28 5.84 8.80 -21.11
CA THR A 28 5.62 7.36 -21.33
C THR A 28 6.69 6.47 -20.69
N GLY A 29 7.30 6.95 -19.61
CA GLY A 29 8.32 6.24 -18.84
C GLY A 29 7.76 5.05 -18.05
N THR A 30 8.65 4.17 -17.58
CA THR A 30 8.28 2.89 -16.95
C THR A 30 7.48 3.03 -15.63
N ALA A 31 7.50 4.21 -15.00
CA ALA A 31 6.69 4.48 -13.81
C ALA A 31 5.20 4.69 -14.13
N LEU A 32 4.84 4.96 -15.40
CA LEU A 32 3.48 5.32 -15.80
C LEU A 32 2.43 4.27 -15.42
N PRO A 33 2.56 2.98 -15.76
CA PRO A 33 1.53 1.99 -15.44
C PRO A 33 1.30 1.87 -13.93
N TYR A 34 2.37 1.98 -13.14
CA TYR A 34 2.33 1.92 -11.68
C TYR A 34 1.67 3.16 -11.07
N LEU A 35 1.97 4.35 -11.60
CA LEU A 35 1.30 5.59 -11.19
C LEU A 35 -0.21 5.47 -11.44
N ILE A 36 -0.62 5.00 -12.62
CA ILE A 36 -2.04 4.81 -12.95
C ILE A 36 -2.69 3.81 -12.00
N GLN A 37 -2.07 2.65 -11.76
CA GLN A 37 -2.56 1.68 -10.77
C GLN A 37 -2.79 2.31 -9.38
N CYS A 38 -1.82 3.10 -8.89
CA CYS A 38 -1.93 3.77 -7.60
C CYS A 38 -3.06 4.83 -7.60
N LEU A 39 -3.12 5.72 -8.59
CA LEU A 39 -4.16 6.76 -8.67
C LEU A 39 -5.56 6.16 -8.76
N THR A 40 -5.71 5.09 -9.55
CA THR A 40 -6.97 4.35 -9.72
C THR A 40 -7.43 3.69 -8.42
N LEU A 41 -6.52 3.05 -7.67
CA LEU A 41 -6.85 2.42 -6.40
C LEU A 41 -7.05 3.43 -5.26
N LEU A 42 -6.39 4.59 -5.32
CA LEU A 42 -6.66 5.72 -4.43
C LEU A 42 -8.06 6.32 -4.64
N GLY A 43 -8.71 6.06 -5.78
CA GLY A 43 -9.99 6.67 -6.13
C GLY A 43 -9.84 8.09 -6.70
N VAL A 44 -8.68 8.44 -7.22
CA VAL A 44 -8.43 9.77 -7.83
C VAL A 44 -9.27 9.94 -9.07
N GLY A 45 -10.05 11.02 -9.14
CA GLY A 45 -10.88 11.31 -10.30
C GLY A 45 -12.19 10.50 -10.36
N SER A 46 -12.90 10.39 -9.24
CA SER A 46 -14.25 9.81 -9.16
C SER A 46 -15.33 10.92 -9.18
N ARG A 47 -16.60 10.59 -9.44
CA ARG A 47 -17.82 11.46 -9.52
C ARG A 47 -17.70 12.80 -10.28
N HIS A 48 -16.77 13.70 -9.95
CA HIS A 48 -16.53 14.99 -10.61
C HIS A 48 -15.07 15.19 -11.10
N GLY A 49 -14.10 14.41 -10.64
CA GLY A 49 -12.69 14.50 -11.07
C GLY A 49 -12.33 13.57 -12.24
N CYS A 50 -11.09 13.64 -12.72
CA CYS A 50 -10.55 12.70 -13.71
C CYS A 50 -9.01 12.66 -13.72
N VAL A 51 -8.44 11.53 -14.13
CA VAL A 51 -7.03 11.39 -14.52
C VAL A 51 -6.93 11.50 -16.03
N ARG A 52 -6.15 12.46 -16.52
CA ARG A 52 -5.95 12.74 -17.95
C ARG A 52 -4.57 12.29 -18.38
N LEU A 53 -4.53 11.48 -19.42
CA LEU A 53 -3.31 11.02 -20.07
C LEU A 53 -3.05 11.94 -21.27
N VAL A 54 -1.96 12.71 -21.22
CA VAL A 54 -1.68 13.77 -22.19
C VAL A 54 -0.47 13.37 -23.04
N GLY A 55 -0.61 13.47 -24.36
CA GLY A 55 0.44 13.16 -25.33
C GLY A 55 0.71 11.67 -25.52
N MET A 56 -0.24 10.79 -25.14
CA MET A 56 -0.06 9.33 -25.10
C MET A 56 -0.82 8.57 -26.20
N GLY A 57 -1.28 9.24 -27.26
CA GLY A 57 -2.05 8.61 -28.35
C GLY A 57 -1.24 7.66 -29.26
N ARG A 58 0.03 7.38 -28.95
CA ARG A 58 0.84 6.42 -29.71
C ARG A 58 0.37 4.98 -29.43
N PRO A 59 0.60 4.03 -30.36
CA PRO A 59 0.28 2.63 -30.09
C PRO A 59 1.16 2.06 -28.97
N VAL A 60 0.60 1.10 -28.21
CA VAL A 60 1.33 0.26 -27.26
C VAL A 60 2.35 -0.60 -28.01
N GLN A 61 3.57 -0.65 -27.49
CA GLN A 61 4.70 -1.41 -28.02
C GLN A 61 5.12 -2.49 -27.02
N ASP A 62 5.89 -3.49 -27.49
CA ASP A 62 6.41 -4.56 -26.62
C ASP A 62 7.19 -4.01 -25.41
N THR A 63 7.91 -2.90 -25.60
CA THR A 63 8.66 -2.23 -24.52
C THR A 63 7.76 -1.65 -23.42
N ASP A 64 6.49 -1.36 -23.72
CA ASP A 64 5.51 -0.89 -22.72
C ASP A 64 4.94 -2.04 -21.90
N LEU A 65 5.01 -3.27 -22.41
CA LEU A 65 4.60 -4.46 -21.68
C LEU A 65 5.68 -4.95 -20.72
N ALA A 66 6.95 -4.68 -21.05
CA ALA A 66 8.10 -5.03 -20.22
C ALA A 66 8.06 -4.30 -18.87
N HIS A 67 8.55 -4.97 -17.83
CA HIS A 67 8.79 -4.37 -16.51
C HIS A 67 7.55 -3.74 -15.85
N GLN A 68 6.35 -4.23 -16.15
CA GLN A 68 5.09 -3.79 -15.56
C GLN A 68 4.05 -4.92 -15.54
N PHE A 69 2.90 -4.70 -14.87
CA PHE A 69 1.83 -5.71 -14.77
C PHE A 69 0.39 -5.14 -14.84
N LEU A 70 0.21 -4.01 -15.51
CA LEU A 70 -1.08 -3.41 -15.84
C LEU A 70 -1.52 -3.75 -17.28
N LEU A 71 -0.70 -3.36 -18.26
CA LEU A 71 -0.88 -3.63 -19.68
C LEU A 71 -0.58 -5.10 -19.99
N ARG A 72 -1.23 -5.64 -21.03
CA ARG A 72 -1.23 -7.05 -21.41
C ARG A 72 -0.86 -7.21 -22.88
N PRO A 73 -0.46 -8.41 -23.31
CA PRO A 73 -0.23 -8.71 -24.74
C PRO A 73 -1.38 -8.31 -25.66
N ASP A 74 -2.62 -8.43 -25.19
CA ASP A 74 -3.83 -8.05 -25.95
C ASP A 74 -3.95 -6.52 -26.16
N ASP A 75 -3.16 -5.69 -25.47
CA ASP A 75 -3.15 -4.24 -25.64
C ASP A 75 -2.22 -3.77 -26.76
N LEU A 76 -1.40 -4.66 -27.35
CA LEU A 76 -0.43 -4.30 -28.40
C LEU A 76 -1.11 -3.66 -29.61
N GLY A 77 -0.58 -2.52 -30.03
CA GLY A 77 -1.11 -1.75 -31.17
C GLY A 77 -2.29 -0.84 -30.84
N GLU A 78 -2.98 -1.03 -29.70
CA GLU A 78 -4.01 -0.09 -29.24
C GLU A 78 -3.37 1.24 -28.81
N PRO A 79 -4.10 2.37 -28.85
CA PRO A 79 -3.61 3.63 -28.29
C PRO A 79 -3.27 3.48 -26.80
N LEU A 80 -2.07 3.88 -26.39
CA LEU A 80 -1.55 3.66 -25.03
C LEU A 80 -2.45 4.28 -23.95
N ASP A 81 -2.95 5.48 -24.19
CA ASP A 81 -3.92 6.14 -23.32
C ASP A 81 -5.22 5.34 -23.14
N GLN A 82 -5.76 4.79 -24.23
CA GLN A 82 -6.98 3.98 -24.22
C GLN A 82 -6.76 2.64 -23.53
N ALA A 83 -5.62 1.98 -23.78
CA ALA A 83 -5.24 0.75 -23.11
C ALA A 83 -5.09 0.95 -21.60
N LEU A 84 -4.37 1.99 -21.17
CA LEU A 84 -4.24 2.34 -19.76
C LEU A 84 -5.58 2.67 -19.11
N ALA A 85 -6.44 3.44 -19.80
CA ALA A 85 -7.77 3.77 -19.31
C ALA A 85 -8.65 2.52 -19.13
N LEU A 86 -8.64 1.61 -20.10
CA LEU A 86 -9.36 0.34 -20.03
C LEU A 86 -8.90 -0.49 -18.83
N ARG A 87 -7.58 -0.66 -18.66
CA ARG A 87 -7.01 -1.45 -17.56
C ARG A 87 -7.25 -0.80 -16.20
N ALA A 88 -7.23 0.52 -16.12
CA ALA A 88 -7.64 1.26 -14.92
C ALA A 88 -9.12 1.01 -14.58
N GLN A 89 -10.00 0.98 -15.58
CA GLN A 89 -11.43 0.73 -15.37
C GLN A 89 -11.72 -0.68 -14.86
N GLU A 90 -10.92 -1.68 -15.28
CA GLU A 90 -10.98 -3.03 -14.72
C GLU A 90 -10.55 -3.11 -13.25
N LEU A 91 -9.61 -2.24 -12.84
CA LEU A 91 -9.14 -2.16 -11.45
C LEU A 91 -10.15 -1.44 -10.56
N ASN A 92 -10.65 -0.30 -11.02
CA ASN A 92 -11.66 0.48 -10.32
C ASN A 92 -12.58 1.20 -11.32
N PRO A 93 -13.81 0.70 -11.55
CA PRO A 93 -14.73 1.28 -12.53
C PRO A 93 -15.28 2.65 -12.12
N THR A 94 -15.05 3.09 -10.87
CA THR A 94 -15.53 4.39 -10.37
C THR A 94 -14.59 5.54 -10.70
N VAL A 95 -13.36 5.24 -11.12
CA VAL A 95 -12.36 6.24 -11.49
C VAL A 95 -12.40 6.50 -12.99
N ARG A 96 -12.42 7.78 -13.36
CA ARG A 96 -12.38 8.21 -14.76
C ARG A 96 -10.95 8.50 -15.18
N VAL A 97 -10.38 7.60 -15.99
CA VAL A 97 -9.12 7.81 -16.71
C VAL A 97 -9.44 8.06 -18.19
N VAL A 98 -8.90 9.12 -18.79
CA VAL A 98 -9.16 9.48 -20.19
C VAL A 98 -7.88 9.96 -20.89
N GLY A 99 -7.71 9.58 -22.15
CA GLY A 99 -6.76 10.23 -23.05
C GLY A 99 -7.33 11.54 -23.58
N ASP A 100 -6.63 12.66 -23.37
CA ASP A 100 -7.10 13.97 -23.83
C ASP A 100 -5.97 15.01 -23.88
N ASP A 101 -5.63 15.45 -25.09
CA ASP A 101 -4.62 16.49 -25.35
C ASP A 101 -5.14 17.93 -25.19
N THR A 102 -6.44 18.13 -24.94
CA THR A 102 -7.00 19.48 -24.83
C THR A 102 -6.62 20.14 -23.49
N PRO A 103 -6.24 21.43 -23.44
CA PRO A 103 -5.93 22.09 -22.17
C PRO A 103 -7.11 22.02 -21.19
N GLY A 104 -6.87 21.55 -19.97
CA GLY A 104 -7.90 21.45 -18.94
C GLY A 104 -8.47 22.82 -18.54
N ALA A 105 -9.76 22.89 -18.25
CA ALA A 105 -10.37 24.08 -17.66
C ALA A 105 -10.18 24.08 -16.12
N GLY A 106 -9.54 25.11 -15.57
CA GLY A 106 -9.30 25.24 -14.13
C GLY A 106 -7.90 24.78 -13.68
N ARG A 107 -7.68 24.69 -12.38
CA ARG A 107 -6.40 24.21 -11.81
C ARG A 107 -6.36 22.69 -11.88
N GLU A 108 -5.36 22.15 -12.58
CA GLU A 108 -5.07 20.72 -12.73
C GLU A 108 -3.70 20.46 -12.11
N LEU A 109 -3.56 19.37 -11.35
CA LEU A 109 -2.26 18.92 -10.86
C LEU A 109 -1.54 18.18 -11.99
N VAL A 110 -0.33 18.59 -12.31
CA VAL A 110 0.42 18.06 -13.44
C VAL A 110 1.57 17.18 -12.95
N LEU A 111 1.51 15.89 -13.28
CA LEU A 111 2.56 14.91 -12.99
C LEU A 111 3.27 14.52 -14.28
N ALA A 112 4.60 14.40 -14.24
CA ALA A 112 5.39 13.93 -15.37
C ALA A 112 6.16 12.65 -15.03
N VAL A 113 6.02 11.66 -15.90
CA VAL A 113 6.77 10.39 -15.91
C VAL A 113 7.41 10.20 -17.29
N PRO A 114 8.30 11.12 -17.72
CA PRO A 114 8.89 11.07 -19.04
C PRO A 114 9.90 9.92 -19.14
N ARG A 115 10.03 9.36 -20.34
CA ARG A 115 11.28 8.69 -20.72
C ARG A 115 12.40 9.71 -20.78
N ALA A 116 13.65 9.26 -20.69
CA ALA A 116 14.83 10.12 -20.79
C ALA A 116 14.72 11.16 -21.93
N ALA A 117 14.42 10.68 -23.14
CA ALA A 117 14.32 11.48 -24.36
C ALA A 117 13.07 12.41 -24.43
N GLU A 118 12.08 12.21 -23.57
CA GLU A 118 10.84 13.00 -23.54
C GLU A 118 10.93 14.20 -22.60
N THR A 119 11.96 14.28 -21.76
CA THR A 119 12.07 15.27 -20.67
C THR A 119 11.98 16.72 -21.17
N GLU A 120 12.75 17.07 -22.20
CA GLU A 120 12.74 18.41 -22.79
C GLU A 120 11.38 18.76 -23.42
N GLU A 121 10.78 17.80 -24.13
CA GLU A 121 9.47 17.98 -24.78
C GLU A 121 8.38 18.21 -23.74
N VAL A 122 8.34 17.40 -22.67
CA VAL A 122 7.38 17.55 -21.58
C VAL A 122 7.54 18.89 -20.87
N ALA A 123 8.79 19.31 -20.62
CA ALA A 123 9.08 20.60 -19.98
C ALA A 123 8.64 21.79 -20.85
N ALA A 124 8.70 21.65 -22.18
CA ALA A 124 8.26 22.68 -23.11
C ALA A 124 6.73 22.77 -23.26
N ARG A 125 5.99 21.69 -22.93
CA ARG A 125 4.52 21.62 -23.08
C ARG A 125 3.78 22.43 -22.02
N CYS A 126 4.14 22.28 -20.74
CA CYS A 126 3.48 22.97 -19.64
C CYS A 126 4.33 22.98 -18.36
N ALA A 127 3.91 23.79 -17.38
CA ALA A 127 4.45 23.69 -16.03
C ALA A 127 4.01 22.36 -15.40
N VAL A 128 4.99 21.59 -14.94
CA VAL A 128 4.78 20.32 -14.23
C VAL A 128 4.97 20.57 -12.73
N ASP A 129 4.04 20.07 -11.92
CA ASP A 129 4.10 20.21 -10.46
C ASP A 129 5.05 19.19 -9.84
N VAL A 130 5.02 17.94 -10.32
CA VAL A 130 5.86 16.85 -9.81
C VAL A 130 6.39 15.96 -10.95
N TRP A 131 7.70 15.79 -10.97
CA TRP A 131 8.43 14.90 -11.88
C TRP A 131 8.81 13.62 -11.15
N GLY A 132 8.66 12.48 -11.83
CA GLY A 132 9.25 11.22 -11.41
C GLY A 132 10.09 10.62 -12.52
N GLN A 133 11.32 10.26 -12.18
CA GLN A 133 12.32 9.77 -13.12
C GLN A 133 12.98 8.53 -12.54
N ILE A 134 13.17 7.53 -13.39
CA ILE A 134 13.91 6.31 -13.07
C ILE A 134 15.33 6.48 -13.60
N LEU A 135 16.28 6.10 -12.75
CA LEU A 135 17.70 6.03 -13.05
C LEU A 135 18.11 4.55 -13.00
N PRO A 136 19.30 4.16 -13.49
CA PRO A 136 19.65 2.75 -13.67
C PRO A 136 19.52 1.89 -12.40
N ALA A 137 19.75 2.48 -11.22
CA ALA A 137 19.54 1.80 -9.95
C ALA A 137 18.90 2.69 -8.86
N ALA A 138 18.17 3.73 -9.26
CA ALA A 138 17.53 4.67 -8.33
C ALA A 138 16.27 5.31 -8.93
N VAL A 139 15.53 5.99 -8.06
CA VAL A 139 14.39 6.84 -8.45
C VAL A 139 14.61 8.24 -7.92
N ARG A 140 14.06 9.20 -8.65
CA ARG A 140 13.92 10.57 -8.19
C ARG A 140 12.50 11.06 -8.40
N VAL A 141 11.90 11.61 -7.35
CA VAL A 141 10.64 12.35 -7.41
C VAL A 141 10.89 13.75 -6.88
N GLY A 142 10.40 14.79 -7.56
CA GLY A 142 10.62 16.17 -7.13
C GLY A 142 10.04 17.20 -8.09
N PRO A 143 10.16 18.49 -7.79
CA PRO A 143 9.45 19.53 -8.52
C PRO A 143 10.12 19.95 -9.84
N ASP A 144 11.37 19.57 -10.07
CA ASP A 144 12.15 19.93 -11.26
C ASP A 144 12.65 18.67 -11.96
N PRO A 145 12.81 18.63 -13.29
CA PRO A 145 13.37 17.47 -13.99
C PRO A 145 14.89 17.36 -13.81
N LEU A 146 15.43 16.15 -13.97
CA LEU A 146 16.84 15.89 -14.27
C LEU A 146 17.03 15.83 -15.78
N PRO A 147 17.89 16.68 -16.38
CA PRO A 147 18.07 16.76 -17.83
C PRO A 147 18.73 15.54 -18.48
N ASP A 148 19.53 14.75 -17.74
CA ASP A 148 20.33 13.62 -18.28
C ASP A 148 20.05 12.28 -17.55
N ALA A 149 18.78 12.00 -17.22
CA ALA A 149 18.42 10.70 -16.63
C ALA A 149 18.58 9.58 -17.68
N ALA A 150 19.68 8.83 -17.65
CA ALA A 150 19.83 7.64 -18.48
C ALA A 150 18.84 6.56 -18.01
N GLU A 151 17.83 6.24 -18.83
CA GLU A 151 17.01 5.05 -18.64
C GLU A 151 17.68 3.87 -19.34
N ASP A 152 18.44 3.09 -18.58
CA ASP A 152 18.81 1.75 -19.00
C ASP A 152 17.86 0.75 -18.33
N SER A 153 17.06 0.06 -19.14
CA SER A 153 16.25 -1.06 -18.67
C SER A 153 17.15 -2.16 -18.12
N GLY A 154 16.83 -2.66 -16.94
CA GLY A 154 17.60 -3.68 -16.26
C GLY A 154 16.80 -4.38 -15.17
N LEU A 155 17.51 -5.17 -14.37
CA LEU A 155 16.94 -6.03 -13.33
C LEU A 155 15.98 -5.28 -12.38
N LEU A 156 16.33 -4.06 -12.01
CA LEU A 156 15.57 -3.28 -11.02
C LEU A 156 14.46 -2.42 -11.64
N THR A 157 14.35 -2.33 -12.96
CA THR A 157 13.46 -1.37 -13.64
C THR A 157 12.00 -1.51 -13.20
N ALA A 158 11.47 -2.73 -13.10
CA ALA A 158 10.11 -2.97 -12.62
C ALA A 158 9.92 -2.47 -11.17
N ALA A 159 10.89 -2.74 -10.30
CA ALA A 159 10.83 -2.35 -8.90
C ALA A 159 10.97 -0.84 -8.70
N LEU A 160 11.91 -0.21 -9.41
CA LEU A 160 12.10 1.24 -9.39
C LEU A 160 10.88 1.95 -10.01
N GLY A 161 10.30 1.42 -11.08
CA GLY A 161 9.06 1.94 -11.66
C GLY A 161 7.91 1.93 -10.67
N ALA A 162 7.72 0.82 -9.94
CA ALA A 162 6.67 0.70 -8.93
C ALA A 162 6.92 1.62 -7.71
N VAL A 163 8.16 1.75 -7.25
CA VAL A 163 8.50 2.73 -6.19
C VAL A 163 8.24 4.15 -6.68
N CYS A 164 8.69 4.52 -7.89
CA CYS A 164 8.49 5.85 -8.47
C CYS A 164 7.01 6.18 -8.63
N GLY A 165 6.21 5.27 -9.18
CA GLY A 165 4.76 5.43 -9.33
C GLY A 165 4.04 5.60 -7.99
N GLY A 166 4.42 4.82 -6.97
CA GLY A 166 3.89 4.96 -5.62
C GLY A 166 4.27 6.29 -4.95
N LEU A 167 5.52 6.73 -5.11
CA LEU A 167 6.00 8.02 -4.61
C LEU A 167 5.29 9.20 -5.28
N LEU A 168 5.10 9.15 -6.60
CA LEU A 168 4.37 10.16 -7.36
C LEU A 168 2.89 10.25 -6.95
N ALA A 169 2.22 9.10 -6.81
CA ALA A 169 0.86 9.08 -6.30
C ALA A 169 0.78 9.63 -4.86
N GLN A 170 1.78 9.37 -4.02
CA GLN A 170 1.86 9.96 -2.68
C GLN A 170 2.11 11.47 -2.72
N ALA A 171 3.00 11.94 -3.60
CA ALA A 171 3.26 13.36 -3.82
C ALA A 171 1.99 14.09 -4.25
N ALA A 172 1.20 13.49 -5.15
CA ALA A 172 -0.08 14.02 -5.56
C ALA A 172 -1.04 14.21 -4.39
N LEU A 173 -1.11 13.26 -3.44
CA LEU A 173 -1.90 13.43 -2.22
C LEU A 173 -1.42 14.62 -1.37
N GLY A 174 -0.11 14.85 -1.30
CA GLY A 174 0.48 16.00 -0.61
C GLY A 174 0.15 17.35 -1.26
N GLU A 175 0.29 17.44 -2.59
CA GLU A 175 -0.04 18.65 -3.37
C GLU A 175 -1.54 18.98 -3.30
N LEU A 176 -2.39 17.97 -3.18
CA LEU A 176 -3.84 18.15 -3.05
C LEU A 176 -4.27 18.49 -1.62
N GLY A 177 -3.39 18.38 -0.62
CA GLY A 177 -3.78 18.49 0.80
C GLY A 177 -4.73 17.36 1.23
N ALA A 178 -4.64 16.20 0.56
CA ALA A 178 -5.47 15.03 0.81
C ALA A 178 -4.91 14.12 1.91
N LEU A 179 -3.77 14.49 2.50
CA LEU A 179 -3.19 13.79 3.65
C LEU A 179 -3.89 14.22 4.93
N VAL A 180 -4.17 13.24 5.78
CA VAL A 180 -4.94 13.41 7.01
C VAL A 180 -4.04 13.11 8.20
N ASP A 181 -4.05 13.98 9.21
CA ASP A 181 -3.43 13.69 10.51
C ASP A 181 -4.42 13.00 11.45
N GLY A 182 -3.98 11.90 12.07
CA GLY A 182 -4.72 11.23 13.13
C GLY A 182 -5.73 10.17 12.64
N PRO A 183 -6.48 9.56 13.59
CA PRO A 183 -7.43 8.50 13.28
C PRO A 183 -8.59 9.02 12.42
N ALA A 184 -8.71 8.47 11.21
CA ALA A 184 -9.90 8.67 10.38
C ALA A 184 -11.03 7.82 10.94
N VAL A 185 -11.93 8.43 11.73
CA VAL A 185 -13.18 7.78 12.14
C VAL A 185 -14.25 8.13 11.13
N VAL A 186 -14.46 7.24 10.17
CA VAL A 186 -15.65 7.28 9.32
C VAL A 186 -16.81 6.80 10.16
N SER A 187 -17.85 7.60 10.19
CA SER A 187 -19.15 7.11 10.63
C SER A 187 -20.20 7.69 9.65
N GLN A 188 -21.40 7.12 9.62
CA GLN A 188 -22.37 7.20 8.51
C GLN A 188 -23.78 7.81 8.85
N TRP A 189 -24.04 9.07 9.26
CA TRP A 189 -25.39 9.40 9.79
C TRP A 189 -26.30 9.87 8.66
N ALA A 190 -27.58 9.53 8.77
CA ALA A 190 -28.71 10.05 7.98
C ALA A 190 -28.94 11.58 8.09
N GLU A 191 -27.98 12.34 8.61
CA GLU A 191 -27.99 13.79 8.71
C GLU A 191 -26.59 14.33 8.37
N GLU A 192 -26.44 15.06 7.27
CA GLU A 192 -25.19 15.77 7.00
C GLU A 192 -25.04 16.92 7.99
N ARG A 193 -23.93 16.96 8.73
CA ARG A 193 -23.62 18.02 9.69
C ARG A 193 -22.55 18.97 9.15
N LEU A 194 -22.89 20.24 9.13
CA LEU A 194 -22.03 21.35 8.76
C LEU A 194 -21.49 22.00 10.04
N THR A 195 -20.17 22.01 10.19
CA THR A 195 -19.53 22.91 11.18
C THR A 195 -19.40 24.28 10.54
N VAL A 196 -20.02 25.29 11.13
CA VAL A 196 -20.03 26.64 10.60
C VAL A 196 -19.32 27.54 11.58
N HIS A 197 -18.23 28.13 11.10
CA HIS A 197 -17.45 29.11 11.83
C HIS A 197 -17.78 30.52 11.34
N ALA A 198 -18.18 31.39 12.26
CA ALA A 198 -18.25 32.83 12.05
C ALA A 198 -18.18 33.54 13.41
N PRO A 199 -17.48 34.67 13.52
CA PRO A 199 -17.38 35.40 14.78
C PRO A 199 -18.76 35.69 15.42
N GLY A 200 -18.97 35.26 16.66
CA GLY A 200 -20.20 35.47 17.42
C GLY A 200 -21.42 34.62 17.00
N ILE A 201 -21.24 33.65 16.10
CA ILE A 201 -22.33 32.77 15.60
C ILE A 201 -22.95 31.90 16.70
N GLY A 202 -22.15 31.47 17.67
CA GLY A 202 -22.61 30.72 18.82
C GLY A 202 -23.52 31.56 19.70
N THR A 203 -23.07 32.76 20.08
CA THR A 203 -23.87 33.70 20.87
C THR A 203 -25.16 34.12 20.14
N ALA A 204 -25.10 34.34 18.82
CA ALA A 204 -26.28 34.65 18.02
C ALA A 204 -27.29 33.48 18.00
N THR A 205 -26.79 32.25 17.97
CA THR A 205 -27.61 31.03 18.03
C THR A 205 -28.27 30.87 19.40
N GLU A 206 -27.51 31.03 20.49
CA GLU A 206 -28.04 30.92 21.86
C GLU A 206 -29.15 31.94 22.13
N ARG A 207 -29.00 33.17 21.60
CA ARG A 207 -30.06 34.20 21.67
C ARG A 207 -31.33 33.76 20.95
N LEU A 208 -31.21 33.15 19.77
CA LEU A 208 -32.35 32.63 19.02
C LEU A 208 -33.03 31.46 19.71
N MET A 209 -32.23 30.56 20.30
CA MET A 209 -32.73 29.43 21.08
C MET A 209 -33.50 29.90 22.31
N SER A 210 -32.95 30.90 23.01
CA SER A 210 -33.59 31.52 24.18
C SER A 210 -34.87 32.30 23.84
N ALA A 211 -35.00 32.76 22.59
CA ALA A 211 -36.20 33.45 22.07
C ALA A 211 -37.32 32.50 21.60
N GLY A 212 -37.25 31.21 21.95
CA GLY A 212 -38.28 30.22 21.63
C GLY A 212 -38.08 29.48 20.31
N ASN A 213 -36.89 29.56 19.70
CA ASN A 213 -36.55 28.79 18.49
C ASN A 213 -35.45 27.77 18.79
N PRO A 214 -35.77 26.59 19.34
CA PRO A 214 -34.78 25.65 19.88
C PRO A 214 -33.85 25.03 18.83
N GLN A 215 -34.16 25.16 17.53
CA GLN A 215 -33.31 24.72 16.42
C GLN A 215 -33.42 25.70 15.25
N PRO A 216 -32.76 26.88 15.33
CA PRO A 216 -32.90 27.91 14.31
C PRO A 216 -32.30 27.43 12.98
N HIS A 217 -32.86 27.89 11.86
CA HIS A 217 -32.25 27.63 10.55
C HIS A 217 -30.88 28.29 10.47
N LEU A 218 -29.88 27.58 9.93
CA LEU A 218 -28.52 28.10 9.78
C LEU A 218 -28.51 29.43 9.03
N GLN A 219 -29.30 29.55 7.96
CA GLN A 219 -29.46 30.79 7.21
C GLN A 219 -29.86 31.98 8.10
N GLY A 220 -30.82 31.77 9.01
CA GLY A 220 -31.27 32.81 9.92
C GLY A 220 -30.20 33.18 10.95
N VAL A 221 -29.33 32.25 11.34
CA VAL A 221 -28.19 32.58 12.20
C VAL A 221 -27.15 33.39 11.43
N LEU A 222 -26.81 32.98 10.20
CA LEU A 222 -25.84 33.66 9.34
C LEU A 222 -26.25 35.11 9.02
N GLU A 223 -27.55 35.37 8.82
CA GLU A 223 -28.10 36.73 8.66
C GLU A 223 -27.82 37.67 9.86
N ARG A 224 -27.45 37.14 11.02
CA ARG A 224 -27.16 37.92 12.24
C ARG A 224 -25.67 38.15 12.49
N VAL A 225 -24.80 37.42 11.79
CA VAL A 225 -23.34 37.44 12.04
C VAL A 225 -22.49 37.66 10.79
N ALA A 226 -23.08 37.57 9.60
CA ALA A 226 -22.42 37.81 8.31
C ALA A 226 -23.10 38.96 7.55
N THR A 227 -22.41 39.51 6.56
CA THR A 227 -23.02 40.51 5.66
C THR A 227 -24.11 39.88 4.78
N ASP A 228 -25.06 40.70 4.33
CA ASP A 228 -26.13 40.29 3.40
C ASP A 228 -25.62 39.55 2.15
N ALA A 229 -24.46 39.95 1.61
CA ALA A 229 -23.84 39.31 0.46
C ALA A 229 -23.27 37.92 0.81
N GLN A 230 -22.58 37.80 1.95
CA GLN A 230 -22.02 36.53 2.43
C GLN A 230 -23.11 35.53 2.82
N SER A 231 -24.17 36.00 3.49
CA SER A 231 -25.31 35.19 3.88
C SER A 231 -26.04 34.63 2.66
N ARG A 232 -26.27 35.44 1.62
CA ARG A 232 -26.93 34.99 0.38
C ARG A 232 -26.06 34.08 -0.50
N ALA A 233 -24.74 34.25 -0.44
CA ALA A 233 -23.79 33.39 -1.16
C ALA A 233 -23.67 31.99 -0.54
N PHE A 234 -24.01 31.85 0.74
CA PHE A 234 -23.98 30.56 1.43
C PHE A 234 -25.29 29.79 1.21
N THR A 235 -25.29 28.85 0.27
CA THR A 235 -26.43 27.95 0.01
C THR A 235 -26.03 26.49 0.17
N VAL A 236 -26.89 25.69 0.81
CA VAL A 236 -26.67 24.24 0.95
C VAL A 236 -27.60 23.50 0.01
N GLN A 237 -27.06 22.58 -0.77
CA GLN A 237 -27.81 21.76 -1.73
C GLN A 237 -27.58 20.28 -1.47
N LEU A 238 -28.63 19.48 -1.68
CA LEU A 238 -28.59 18.02 -1.64
C LEU A 238 -29.25 17.52 -2.93
N ASP A 239 -28.53 16.71 -3.73
CA ASP A 239 -28.97 16.23 -5.05
C ASP A 239 -29.48 17.34 -5.99
N GLY A 240 -28.82 18.50 -5.97
CA GLY A 240 -29.19 19.67 -6.79
C GLY A 240 -30.41 20.47 -6.29
N LEU A 241 -31.01 20.07 -5.16
CA LEU A 241 -32.12 20.79 -4.52
C LEU A 241 -31.63 21.60 -3.32
N ALA A 242 -32.10 22.84 -3.21
CA ALA A 242 -31.77 23.69 -2.07
C ALA A 242 -32.40 23.15 -0.77
N VAL A 243 -31.58 22.94 0.24
CA VAL A 243 -31.99 22.48 1.57
C VAL A 243 -31.69 23.54 2.62
N ARG A 244 -32.42 23.51 3.74
CA ARG A 244 -32.27 24.48 4.83
C ARG A 244 -31.78 23.78 6.10
N PRO A 245 -30.47 23.78 6.36
CA PRO A 245 -29.92 23.19 7.57
C PRO A 245 -30.48 23.86 8.83
N ARG A 246 -30.53 23.13 9.93
CA ARG A 246 -30.89 23.66 11.25
C ARG A 246 -29.71 23.56 12.20
N VAL A 247 -29.45 24.61 12.97
CA VAL A 247 -28.43 24.57 14.01
C VAL A 247 -28.90 23.64 15.13
N THR A 248 -28.09 22.65 15.43
CA THR A 248 -28.36 21.56 16.39
C THR A 248 -27.52 21.68 17.64
N THR A 249 -26.36 22.33 17.57
CA THR A 249 -25.45 22.49 18.71
C THR A 249 -24.67 23.78 18.57
N VAL A 250 -24.55 24.51 19.67
CA VAL A 250 -23.58 25.60 19.83
C VAL A 250 -22.32 24.99 20.43
N VAL A 251 -21.20 25.13 19.75
CA VAL A 251 -19.93 24.51 20.15
C VAL A 251 -19.16 25.45 21.06
N ASP A 252 -19.02 26.70 20.63
CA ASP A 252 -18.46 27.82 21.39
C ASP A 252 -19.00 29.15 20.80
N GLU A 253 -18.40 30.29 21.16
CA GLU A 253 -18.80 31.63 20.69
C GLU A 253 -18.77 31.79 19.16
N ASP A 254 -17.84 31.13 18.48
CA ASP A 254 -17.55 31.32 17.06
C ASP A 254 -17.88 30.09 16.20
N HIS A 255 -18.35 29.01 16.81
CA HIS A 255 -18.66 27.75 16.12
C HIS A 255 -20.03 27.18 16.47
N VAL A 256 -20.76 26.74 15.43
CA VAL A 256 -22.01 25.99 15.57
C VAL A 256 -22.05 24.78 14.64
N LEU A 257 -22.82 23.77 15.02
CA LEU A 257 -23.12 22.61 14.20
C LEU A 257 -24.54 22.71 13.65
N ALA A 258 -24.69 22.68 12.33
CA ALA A 258 -25.99 22.62 11.66
C ALA A 258 -26.20 21.28 10.96
N SER A 259 -27.40 20.71 11.00
CA SER A 259 -27.72 19.45 10.32
C SER A 259 -28.72 19.61 9.18
N VAL A 260 -28.57 18.78 8.15
CA VAL A 260 -29.50 18.56 7.04
C VAL A 260 -30.04 17.13 7.16
N VAL A 261 -31.36 17.00 7.32
CA VAL A 261 -32.01 15.68 7.45
C VAL A 261 -32.17 15.03 6.07
N VAL A 262 -31.49 13.89 5.85
CA VAL A 262 -31.62 13.07 4.64
C VAL A 262 -32.52 11.88 5.00
N ARG A 263 -33.78 11.86 4.53
CA ARG A 263 -34.70 10.76 4.83
C ARG A 263 -34.58 9.62 3.80
N ASP A 264 -34.36 8.40 4.29
CA ASP A 264 -34.69 7.15 3.59
C ASP A 264 -36.10 6.67 4.05
N PRO A 265 -37.02 6.17 3.19
CA PRO A 265 -38.41 5.84 3.57
C PRO A 265 -38.60 4.64 4.53
N GLY A 266 -37.56 4.13 5.18
CA GLY A 266 -37.57 2.81 5.83
C GLY A 266 -37.23 2.74 7.33
N GLY A 267 -36.89 3.85 8.00
CA GLY A 267 -36.78 3.90 9.46
C GLY A 267 -35.80 2.89 10.09
N THR A 268 -34.50 3.11 9.97
CA THR A 268 -33.49 2.58 10.92
C THR A 268 -32.34 3.59 11.06
N ARG A 269 -31.87 3.82 12.30
CA ARG A 269 -30.74 4.72 12.66
C ARG A 269 -29.40 4.12 12.22
N SER A 270 -28.40 4.95 11.87
CA SER A 270 -26.92 4.81 12.08
C SER A 270 -26.15 6.01 11.45
N PRO A 271 -24.78 6.19 11.56
CA PRO A 271 -23.87 6.61 12.69
C PRO A 271 -22.95 7.90 12.52
N LEU A 272 -22.11 8.39 13.48
CA LEU A 272 -21.44 9.76 13.59
C LEU A 272 -20.71 10.30 12.33
N ALA A 273 -20.08 11.48 12.26
CA ALA A 273 -19.04 11.72 11.24
C ALA A 273 -17.96 12.58 11.87
N VAL A 274 -16.76 12.02 12.03
CA VAL A 274 -15.58 12.76 12.48
C VAL A 274 -14.83 13.16 11.22
N VAL A 275 -14.72 14.47 10.95
CA VAL A 275 -13.88 14.97 9.87
C VAL A 275 -12.48 15.18 10.43
N PRO A 276 -11.50 14.34 10.08
CA PRO A 276 -10.15 14.47 10.60
C PRO A 276 -9.46 15.71 10.01
N ALA A 277 -8.50 16.25 10.76
CA ALA A 277 -7.75 17.44 10.37
C ALA A 277 -6.87 17.13 9.15
N ARG A 278 -7.14 17.81 8.04
CA ARG A 278 -6.37 17.68 6.81
C ARG A 278 -5.10 18.52 6.88
N LYS A 279 -4.03 18.03 6.26
CA LYS A 279 -2.82 18.81 6.05
C LYS A 279 -3.04 19.85 4.96
N PRO A 280 -2.48 21.06 5.09
CA PRO A 280 -2.48 22.01 3.99
C PRO A 280 -1.71 21.44 2.80
N PRO A 281 -2.13 21.76 1.56
CA PRO A 281 -1.34 21.50 0.35
C PRO A 281 0.11 21.92 0.54
N ARG A 282 1.04 21.06 0.14
CA ARG A 282 2.47 21.33 0.28
C ARG A 282 3.21 20.89 -0.98
N ARG A 283 4.10 21.76 -1.45
CA ARG A 283 5.02 21.43 -2.55
C ARG A 283 5.87 20.21 -2.21
N THR A 284 5.93 19.29 -3.15
CA THR A 284 6.62 18.01 -3.05
C THR A 284 8.12 18.23 -2.84
N PRO A 285 8.72 17.70 -1.76
CA PRO A 285 10.17 17.74 -1.59
C PRO A 285 10.86 16.81 -2.60
N VAL A 286 12.14 17.03 -2.84
CA VAL A 286 12.94 16.08 -3.62
C VAL A 286 13.13 14.80 -2.79
N CYS A 287 12.62 13.69 -3.31
CA CYS A 287 12.90 12.34 -2.84
C CYS A 287 13.84 11.67 -3.85
N PHE A 288 14.99 11.21 -3.36
CA PHE A 288 15.91 10.40 -4.12
C PHE A 288 16.13 9.09 -3.36
N TRP A 289 15.96 7.94 -4.01
CA TRP A 289 16.09 6.66 -3.35
C TRP A 289 16.72 5.59 -4.23
N SER A 290 17.52 4.72 -3.62
CA SER A 290 18.04 3.48 -4.20
C SER A 290 17.90 2.35 -3.17
N PRO A 291 17.67 1.09 -3.62
CA PRO A 291 17.82 -0.07 -2.74
C PRO A 291 19.27 -0.27 -2.29
N LEU A 292 20.20 0.45 -2.92
CA LEU A 292 21.62 0.25 -2.80
C LEU A 292 22.22 1.38 -2.00
N ASP A 293 23.27 1.02 -1.28
CA ASP A 293 23.92 1.82 -0.30
C ASP A 293 25.13 2.52 -0.92
N GLY A 294 25.20 3.84 -0.75
CA GLY A 294 26.17 4.70 -1.42
C GLY A 294 25.59 6.09 -1.65
N VAL A 295 26.45 7.10 -1.75
CA VAL A 295 26.03 8.47 -2.01
C VAL A 295 25.48 8.54 -3.42
N LEU A 296 24.17 8.69 -3.51
CA LEU A 296 23.50 9.20 -4.69
C LEU A 296 23.85 10.68 -4.77
N PRO A 297 24.66 11.13 -5.74
CA PRO A 297 25.10 12.52 -5.75
C PRO A 297 23.88 13.41 -5.96
N ALA A 298 23.82 14.57 -5.28
CA ALA A 298 22.74 15.56 -5.45
C ALA A 298 22.61 16.05 -6.92
N ASP A 299 23.64 15.76 -7.71
CA ASP A 299 23.92 16.06 -9.11
C ASP A 299 23.81 14.84 -10.04
N GLY A 300 23.33 13.67 -9.56
CA GLY A 300 22.99 12.54 -10.44
C GLY A 300 24.16 11.68 -10.91
N GLY A 301 25.29 11.65 -10.20
CA GLY A 301 26.43 10.81 -10.58
C GLY A 301 26.11 9.30 -10.60
N ARG A 302 26.85 8.59 -11.46
CA ARG A 302 26.60 7.19 -11.84
C ARG A 302 26.64 6.24 -10.63
N LEU A 303 25.54 5.54 -10.45
CA LEU A 303 25.46 4.30 -9.68
C LEU A 303 26.40 3.26 -10.28
N PRO A 304 27.10 2.42 -9.49
CA PRO A 304 28.13 1.56 -10.05
C PRO A 304 27.50 0.54 -11.01
N GLU A 305 27.93 0.54 -12.27
CA GLU A 305 27.29 -0.19 -13.38
C GLU A 305 27.22 -1.72 -13.18
N ASN A 306 28.11 -2.28 -12.35
CA ASN A 306 28.22 -3.72 -12.13
C ASN A 306 27.73 -4.09 -10.72
N TRP A 307 26.55 -4.68 -10.65
CA TRP A 307 25.93 -5.23 -9.42
C TRP A 307 26.02 -6.77 -9.33
N GLY A 308 26.76 -7.40 -10.25
CA GLY A 308 26.81 -8.85 -10.46
C GLY A 308 25.98 -9.28 -11.68
N PRO A 309 26.08 -10.54 -12.14
CA PRO A 309 25.21 -11.03 -13.21
C PRO A 309 23.75 -11.00 -12.75
N ALA A 310 22.81 -10.73 -13.66
CA ALA A 310 21.39 -10.88 -13.36
C ALA A 310 21.16 -12.30 -12.79
N PRO A 311 20.34 -12.46 -11.74
CA PRO A 311 20.06 -13.79 -11.23
C PRO A 311 19.47 -14.64 -12.35
N GLY A 312 19.98 -15.86 -12.50
CA GLY A 312 19.43 -16.81 -13.47
C GLY A 312 17.99 -17.16 -13.10
N ARG A 313 17.19 -17.58 -14.10
CA ARG A 313 15.82 -18.10 -13.85
C ARG A 313 15.79 -19.34 -12.94
N ASP A 314 16.93 -19.86 -12.51
CA ASP A 314 17.02 -20.91 -11.49
C ASP A 314 16.69 -20.42 -10.07
N ALA A 315 16.68 -19.11 -9.83
CA ALA A 315 16.36 -18.54 -8.52
C ALA A 315 14.94 -18.91 -8.08
N ARG A 316 14.83 -19.48 -6.88
CA ARG A 316 13.57 -19.86 -6.23
C ARG A 316 13.31 -18.95 -5.04
N VAL A 317 12.15 -18.32 -4.99
CA VAL A 317 11.78 -17.41 -3.91
C VAL A 317 10.55 -17.95 -3.18
N VAL A 318 10.55 -17.88 -1.85
CA VAL A 318 9.34 -18.12 -1.05
C VAL A 318 8.80 -16.78 -0.59
N MET A 319 7.57 -16.45 -0.94
CA MET A 319 6.88 -15.26 -0.44
C MET A 319 5.77 -15.66 0.54
N CYS A 320 5.77 -15.03 1.70
CA CYS A 320 4.79 -15.27 2.75
C CYS A 320 3.91 -14.03 2.93
N GLY A 321 2.62 -14.18 2.65
CA GLY A 321 1.62 -13.12 2.59
C GLY A 321 1.35 -12.65 1.16
N ALA A 322 0.12 -12.85 0.70
CA ALA A 322 -0.44 -12.43 -0.58
C ALA A 322 -1.42 -11.24 -0.41
N GLY A 323 -1.17 -10.41 0.61
CA GLY A 323 -1.92 -9.19 0.88
C GLY A 323 -1.49 -8.00 0.01
N ALA A 324 -1.74 -6.78 0.50
CA ALA A 324 -1.45 -5.55 -0.25
C ALA A 324 0.04 -5.45 -0.62
N LEU A 325 0.89 -5.66 0.38
CA LEU A 325 2.33 -5.60 0.25
C LEU A 325 2.88 -6.72 -0.66
N GLY A 326 2.46 -7.96 -0.40
CA GLY A 326 2.88 -9.13 -1.18
C GLY A 326 2.43 -9.08 -2.63
N GLY A 327 1.26 -8.51 -2.92
CA GLY A 327 0.77 -8.33 -4.29
C GLY A 327 1.69 -7.43 -5.12
N TRP A 328 2.15 -6.31 -4.56
CA TRP A 328 3.12 -5.43 -5.21
C TRP A 328 4.49 -6.10 -5.35
N ALA A 329 5.00 -6.71 -4.28
CA ALA A 329 6.29 -7.39 -4.32
C ALA A 329 6.32 -8.51 -5.36
N ALA A 330 5.34 -9.41 -5.35
CA ALA A 330 5.26 -10.52 -6.30
C ALA A 330 5.03 -10.05 -7.74
N GLY A 331 4.13 -9.09 -7.95
CA GLY A 331 3.87 -8.53 -9.28
C GLY A 331 5.14 -7.93 -9.89
N VAL A 332 5.92 -7.20 -9.10
CA VAL A 332 7.22 -6.65 -9.51
C VAL A 332 8.23 -7.76 -9.81
N LEU A 333 8.32 -8.81 -8.97
CA LEU A 333 9.22 -9.94 -9.23
C LEU A 333 8.88 -10.65 -10.53
N ALA A 334 7.59 -10.92 -10.79
CA ALA A 334 7.16 -11.51 -12.06
C ALA A 334 7.49 -10.57 -13.24
N ALA A 335 7.15 -9.29 -13.14
CA ALA A 335 7.43 -8.31 -14.19
C ALA A 335 8.93 -8.08 -14.46
N SER A 336 9.81 -8.42 -13.50
CA SER A 336 11.26 -8.36 -13.69
C SER A 336 11.80 -9.49 -14.56
N GLY A 337 11.08 -10.62 -14.66
CA GLY A 337 11.53 -11.85 -15.34
C GLY A 337 12.73 -12.54 -14.70
N ALA A 338 13.18 -12.08 -13.52
CA ALA A 338 14.44 -12.47 -12.90
C ALA A 338 14.34 -13.65 -11.93
N VAL A 339 13.12 -14.06 -11.58
CA VAL A 339 12.82 -15.22 -10.74
C VAL A 339 12.14 -16.27 -11.61
N GLY A 340 12.59 -17.53 -11.58
CA GLY A 340 11.91 -18.58 -12.34
C GLY A 340 11.02 -19.48 -11.50
N HIS A 341 11.12 -19.44 -10.17
CA HIS A 341 10.18 -20.11 -9.29
C HIS A 341 9.76 -19.23 -8.10
N LEU A 342 8.45 -19.06 -7.89
CA LEU A 342 7.89 -18.38 -6.72
C LEU A 342 6.89 -19.27 -6.00
N THR A 343 7.16 -19.58 -4.73
CA THR A 343 6.16 -20.19 -3.83
C THR A 343 5.43 -19.08 -3.09
N VAL A 344 4.11 -18.99 -3.27
CA VAL A 344 3.22 -18.03 -2.61
C VAL A 344 2.51 -18.72 -1.45
N VAL A 345 2.78 -18.28 -0.24
CA VAL A 345 2.19 -18.81 0.99
C VAL A 345 1.22 -17.78 1.57
N ASP A 346 -0.05 -18.11 1.68
CA ASP A 346 -1.05 -17.28 2.35
C ASP A 346 -2.16 -18.17 2.92
N MET A 347 -2.63 -17.87 4.12
CA MET A 347 -3.65 -18.69 4.80
C MET A 347 -5.09 -18.26 4.50
N ASP A 348 -5.30 -17.06 3.96
CA ASP A 348 -6.64 -16.54 3.69
C ASP A 348 -7.22 -17.30 2.47
N ASP A 349 -8.26 -18.09 2.73
CA ASP A 349 -8.95 -18.92 1.73
C ASP A 349 -9.81 -18.12 0.74
N ARG A 350 -9.97 -16.81 0.98
CA ARG A 350 -10.88 -15.95 0.23
C ARG A 350 -10.33 -14.54 0.05
N VAL A 351 -10.37 -14.06 -1.19
CA VAL A 351 -10.37 -12.64 -1.53
C VAL A 351 -11.71 -12.05 -1.09
N GLU A 352 -11.67 -10.99 -0.29
CA GLU A 352 -12.85 -10.24 0.11
C GLU A 352 -12.92 -8.90 -0.61
N ARG A 353 -14.13 -8.34 -0.76
CA ARG A 353 -14.34 -7.03 -1.39
C ARG A 353 -13.46 -5.92 -0.80
N HIS A 354 -13.24 -5.94 0.51
CA HIS A 354 -12.43 -4.96 1.21
C HIS A 354 -10.94 -5.05 0.83
N ASN A 355 -10.49 -6.11 0.14
CA ASN A 355 -9.11 -6.23 -0.34
C ASN A 355 -8.84 -5.39 -1.59
N LEU A 356 -9.87 -5.15 -2.40
CA LEU A 356 -9.73 -4.60 -3.75
C LEU A 356 -9.25 -3.15 -3.79
N ASN A 357 -9.36 -2.40 -2.69
CA ASN A 357 -8.89 -1.02 -2.62
C ASN A 357 -7.36 -0.87 -2.57
N ARG A 358 -6.61 -1.97 -2.42
CA ARG A 358 -5.14 -1.92 -2.24
C ARG A 358 -4.37 -3.21 -2.58
N GLN A 359 -5.06 -4.35 -2.72
CA GLN A 359 -4.43 -5.62 -3.11
C GLN A 359 -4.46 -5.73 -4.64
N ILE A 360 -3.43 -5.14 -5.27
CA ILE A 360 -3.38 -4.83 -6.71
C ILE A 360 -3.59 -6.03 -7.66
N LEU A 361 -3.30 -7.26 -7.21
CA LEU A 361 -3.44 -8.46 -8.02
C LEU A 361 -4.88 -9.00 -8.10
N PHE A 362 -5.79 -8.48 -7.27
CA PHE A 362 -7.18 -8.93 -7.19
C PHE A 362 -8.15 -7.95 -7.85
N ARG A 363 -9.20 -8.49 -8.45
CA ARG A 363 -10.30 -7.75 -9.09
C ARG A 363 -11.65 -8.19 -8.52
N ASP A 364 -12.71 -7.48 -8.88
CA ASP A 364 -14.07 -7.81 -8.39
C ASP A 364 -14.48 -9.25 -8.71
N GLY A 365 -14.10 -9.77 -9.88
CA GLY A 365 -14.33 -11.16 -10.28
C GLY A 365 -13.54 -12.21 -9.48
N ASP A 366 -12.56 -11.80 -8.67
CA ASP A 366 -11.73 -12.70 -7.87
C ASP A 366 -12.30 -12.94 -6.45
N ILE A 367 -13.37 -12.23 -6.07
CA ILE A 367 -13.99 -12.36 -4.74
C ILE A 367 -14.40 -13.81 -4.47
N GLY A 368 -13.94 -14.34 -3.34
CA GLY A 368 -14.18 -15.72 -2.91
C GLY A 368 -13.12 -16.72 -3.34
N ALA A 369 -12.17 -16.36 -4.21
CA ALA A 369 -11.04 -17.22 -4.57
C ALA A 369 -9.96 -17.22 -3.47
N ALA A 370 -9.20 -18.31 -3.33
CA ALA A 370 -8.08 -18.37 -2.40
C ALA A 370 -6.97 -17.38 -2.80
N LYS A 371 -6.46 -16.60 -1.84
CA LYS A 371 -5.51 -15.52 -2.15
C LYS A 371 -4.21 -16.04 -2.75
N ALA A 372 -3.65 -17.11 -2.19
CA ALA A 372 -2.42 -17.72 -2.70
C ALA A 372 -2.60 -18.23 -4.15
N GLU A 373 -3.70 -18.94 -4.42
CA GLU A 373 -3.98 -19.51 -5.74
C GLU A 373 -4.29 -18.43 -6.79
N ARG A 374 -5.06 -17.41 -6.41
CA ARG A 374 -5.38 -16.30 -7.32
C ARG A 374 -4.15 -15.46 -7.61
N THR A 375 -3.32 -15.20 -6.60
CA THR A 375 -2.02 -14.56 -6.79
C THR A 375 -1.17 -15.37 -7.76
N ALA A 376 -1.07 -16.69 -7.57
CA ALA A 376 -0.31 -17.54 -8.47
C ALA A 376 -0.83 -17.51 -9.91
N THR A 377 -2.15 -17.47 -10.10
CA THR A 377 -2.75 -17.29 -11.43
C THR A 377 -2.32 -15.97 -12.06
N ARG A 378 -2.46 -14.87 -11.31
CA ARG A 378 -2.10 -13.53 -11.80
C ARG A 378 -0.62 -13.42 -12.17
N LEU A 379 0.26 -14.04 -11.38
CA LEU A 379 1.71 -14.00 -11.65
C LEU A 379 2.09 -14.76 -12.92
N ARG A 380 1.40 -15.87 -13.23
CA ARG A 380 1.58 -16.57 -14.52
C ARG A 380 1.00 -15.80 -15.71
N GLU A 381 -0.01 -14.95 -15.49
CA GLU A 381 -0.48 -14.01 -16.51
C GLU A 381 0.56 -12.91 -16.80
N ILE A 382 1.34 -12.50 -15.78
CA ILE A 382 2.38 -11.46 -15.89
C ILE A 382 3.65 -12.04 -16.52
N ASP A 383 4.11 -13.18 -16.05
CA ASP A 383 5.27 -13.91 -16.57
C ASP A 383 4.89 -15.38 -16.82
N PRO A 384 4.56 -15.75 -18.07
CA PRO A 384 4.19 -17.13 -18.43
C PRO A 384 5.30 -18.16 -18.20
N GLU A 385 6.56 -17.74 -18.10
CA GLU A 385 7.70 -18.62 -17.83
C GLU A 385 7.96 -18.80 -16.31
N LEU A 386 7.33 -17.98 -15.46
CA LEU A 386 7.44 -18.10 -14.02
C LEU A 386 6.68 -19.33 -13.52
N GLN A 387 7.40 -20.26 -12.90
CA GLN A 387 6.78 -21.33 -12.14
C GLN A 387 6.26 -20.77 -10.83
N VAL A 388 4.97 -20.94 -10.57
CA VAL A 388 4.35 -20.48 -9.33
C VAL A 388 3.71 -21.65 -8.59
N GLU A 389 4.00 -21.79 -7.32
CA GLU A 389 3.34 -22.73 -6.41
C GLU A 389 2.51 -21.94 -5.39
N ALA A 390 1.26 -22.34 -5.18
CA ALA A 390 0.41 -21.74 -4.15
C ALA A 390 0.28 -22.71 -2.96
N LEU A 391 0.56 -22.22 -1.76
CA LEU A 391 0.40 -22.95 -0.50
C LEU A 391 -0.59 -22.20 0.39
N ALA A 392 -1.81 -22.72 0.48
CA ALA A 392 -2.88 -22.19 1.33
C ALA A 392 -2.68 -22.62 2.80
N THR A 393 -1.64 -22.11 3.46
CA THR A 393 -1.27 -22.53 4.82
C THR A 393 -0.81 -21.37 5.69
N MET A 394 -0.90 -21.55 7.00
CA MET A 394 -0.36 -20.64 8.00
C MET A 394 1.11 -20.95 8.25
N ILE A 395 1.88 -19.90 8.55
CA ILE A 395 3.24 -20.01 9.06
C ILE A 395 3.22 -19.60 10.53
N GLY A 396 3.31 -20.59 11.41
CA GLY A 396 3.32 -20.41 12.86
C GLY A 396 4.49 -21.14 13.55
N PRO A 397 4.68 -20.89 14.87
CA PRO A 397 5.82 -21.42 15.64
C PRO A 397 5.90 -22.95 15.65
N GLU A 398 4.80 -23.66 15.37
CA GLU A 398 4.77 -25.12 15.22
C GLU A 398 5.71 -25.64 14.11
N LEU A 399 6.12 -24.79 13.17
CA LEU A 399 7.13 -25.11 12.16
C LEU A 399 8.55 -25.15 12.74
N LEU A 400 8.79 -24.53 13.89
CA LEU A 400 10.11 -24.47 14.53
C LEU A 400 10.43 -25.72 15.35
N THR A 401 9.41 -26.53 15.67
CA THR A 401 9.52 -27.78 16.41
C THR A 401 9.40 -28.98 15.48
N ALA A 402 9.95 -30.13 15.85
CA ALA A 402 9.76 -31.35 15.09
C ALA A 402 8.27 -31.69 14.99
N PRO A 403 7.76 -32.14 13.83
CA PRO A 403 6.36 -32.48 13.68
C PRO A 403 5.98 -33.55 14.71
N ALA A 404 4.98 -33.27 15.54
CA ALA A 404 4.44 -34.26 16.46
C ALA A 404 3.99 -35.48 15.65
N ARG A 405 4.34 -36.70 16.09
CA ARG A 405 3.81 -37.92 15.45
C ARG A 405 2.31 -37.96 15.67
N ILE A 406 1.54 -37.57 14.66
CA ILE A 406 0.09 -37.56 14.73
C ILE A 406 -0.41 -39.00 14.64
N ASN A 407 -1.01 -39.51 15.72
CA ASN A 407 -1.69 -40.79 15.70
C ASN A 407 -3.05 -40.65 14.98
N THR A 408 -3.04 -40.85 13.66
CA THR A 408 -4.23 -40.73 12.83
C THR A 408 -5.28 -41.82 13.09
N ALA A 409 -4.90 -42.94 13.74
CA ALA A 409 -5.84 -43.98 14.16
C ALA A 409 -6.81 -43.49 15.25
N ALA A 410 -6.38 -42.53 16.08
CA ALA A 410 -7.26 -41.89 17.08
C ALA A 410 -8.33 -40.98 16.43
N LEU A 411 -8.18 -40.64 15.15
CA LEU A 411 -9.11 -39.80 14.39
C LEU A 411 -10.09 -40.63 13.53
N ALA A 412 -10.10 -41.96 13.64
CA ALA A 412 -10.91 -42.85 12.80
C ALA A 412 -12.42 -42.57 12.88
N GLY A 413 -12.91 -42.00 13.98
CA GLY A 413 -14.32 -41.59 14.14
C GLY A 413 -14.66 -40.19 13.62
N ALA A 414 -13.70 -39.45 13.06
CA ALA A 414 -13.88 -38.07 12.63
C ALA A 414 -13.21 -37.84 11.24
N PRO A 415 -13.83 -38.31 10.15
CA PRO A 415 -13.21 -38.33 8.82
C PRO A 415 -12.83 -36.95 8.29
N GLU A 416 -13.64 -35.92 8.58
CA GLU A 416 -13.35 -34.54 8.19
C GLU A 416 -12.14 -33.98 8.94
N LEU A 417 -12.03 -34.25 10.25
CA LEU A 417 -10.88 -33.83 11.06
C LEU A 417 -9.61 -34.56 10.62
N HIS A 418 -9.71 -35.87 10.33
CA HIS A 418 -8.62 -36.67 9.81
C HIS A 418 -8.09 -36.10 8.48
N ALA A 419 -8.98 -35.78 7.54
CA ALA A 419 -8.61 -35.18 6.27
C ALA A 419 -7.89 -33.83 6.44
N ARG A 420 -8.42 -32.95 7.31
CA ARG A 420 -7.79 -31.64 7.61
C ARG A 420 -6.39 -31.79 8.19
N VAL A 421 -6.20 -32.71 9.12
CA VAL A 421 -4.90 -32.94 9.77
C VAL A 421 -3.86 -33.46 8.78
N LEU A 422 -4.25 -34.39 7.89
CA LEU A 422 -3.36 -34.86 6.82
C LEU A 422 -3.00 -33.75 5.85
N GLU A 423 -3.94 -32.89 5.50
CA GLU A 423 -3.70 -31.77 4.59
C GLU A 423 -2.75 -30.74 5.20
N THR A 424 -2.94 -30.37 6.48
CA THR A 424 -2.00 -29.52 7.20
C THR A 424 -0.60 -30.11 7.24
N ALA A 425 -0.47 -31.42 7.50
CA ALA A 425 0.83 -32.10 7.49
C ALA A 425 1.49 -32.05 6.10
N ARG A 426 0.72 -32.28 5.02
CA ARG A 426 1.21 -32.16 3.64
C ARG A 426 1.67 -30.74 3.29
N LEU A 427 0.85 -29.74 3.61
CA LEU A 427 1.18 -28.33 3.34
C LEU A 427 2.43 -27.89 4.10
N ARG A 428 2.59 -28.34 5.34
CA ARG A 428 3.81 -28.16 6.11
C ARG A 428 5.03 -28.76 5.42
N THR A 429 4.95 -30.03 5.00
CA THR A 429 6.06 -30.70 4.29
C THR A 429 6.45 -29.94 3.01
N ARG A 430 5.46 -29.51 2.22
CA ARG A 430 5.71 -28.71 1.00
C ARG A 430 6.36 -27.37 1.31
N LEU A 431 5.93 -26.70 2.38
CA LEU A 431 6.55 -25.45 2.82
C LEU A 431 8.01 -25.66 3.24
N GLU A 432 8.29 -26.73 4.00
CA GLU A 432 9.65 -27.10 4.38
C GLU A 432 10.50 -27.38 3.12
N GLU A 433 10.00 -28.16 2.15
CA GLU A 433 10.67 -28.42 0.87
C GLU A 433 10.95 -27.12 0.08
N ALA A 434 9.97 -26.22 0.01
CA ALA A 434 10.11 -24.94 -0.67
C ALA A 434 11.20 -24.07 -0.01
N LEU A 435 11.24 -24.02 1.32
CA LEU A 435 12.28 -23.30 2.07
C LEU A 435 13.67 -23.92 1.85
N HIS A 436 13.81 -25.24 1.85
CA HIS A 436 15.10 -25.90 1.61
C HIS A 436 15.68 -25.61 0.22
N GLY A 437 14.81 -25.44 -0.79
CA GLY A 437 15.23 -25.13 -2.16
C GLY A 437 15.27 -23.64 -2.50
N ALA A 438 14.94 -22.76 -1.55
CA ALA A 438 14.85 -21.33 -1.80
C ALA A 438 16.23 -20.67 -1.89
N ALA A 439 16.34 -19.64 -2.71
CA ALA A 439 17.46 -18.70 -2.73
C ALA A 439 17.24 -17.52 -1.79
N ALA A 440 15.99 -17.16 -1.51
CA ALA A 440 15.62 -16.10 -0.57
C ALA A 440 14.13 -16.16 -0.19
N VAL A 441 13.76 -15.43 0.87
CA VAL A 441 12.40 -15.33 1.40
C VAL A 441 11.92 -13.88 1.45
N LEU A 442 10.70 -13.63 0.98
CA LEU A 442 9.97 -12.37 1.17
C LEU A 442 8.96 -12.50 2.31
N SER A 443 9.11 -11.68 3.35
CA SER A 443 8.15 -11.60 4.46
C SER A 443 7.21 -10.42 4.26
N CYS A 444 5.97 -10.73 3.89
CA CYS A 444 4.85 -9.81 3.73
C CYS A 444 3.62 -10.07 4.64
N PRO A 445 3.69 -10.79 5.79
CA PRO A 445 2.51 -11.06 6.62
C PRO A 445 2.11 -9.82 7.45
N ASP A 446 0.86 -9.81 7.92
CA ASP A 446 0.30 -8.83 8.85
C ASP A 446 0.41 -9.25 10.33
N ASN A 447 1.20 -10.30 10.60
CA ASN A 447 1.36 -10.92 11.92
C ASN A 447 2.86 -10.95 12.35
N GLN A 448 3.14 -10.55 13.59
CA GLN A 448 4.50 -10.51 14.15
C GLN A 448 5.07 -11.90 14.48
N GLN A 449 4.25 -12.81 14.99
CA GLN A 449 4.64 -14.20 15.27
C GLN A 449 5.02 -14.97 14.00
N THR A 450 4.36 -14.69 12.88
CA THR A 450 4.77 -15.23 11.57
C THR A 450 6.14 -14.68 11.17
N ARG A 451 6.39 -13.37 11.37
CA ARG A 451 7.71 -12.76 11.09
C ARG A 451 8.82 -13.35 11.96
N TRP A 452 8.54 -13.61 13.25
CA TRP A 452 9.45 -14.35 14.12
C TRP A 452 9.78 -15.73 13.57
N THR A 453 8.75 -16.50 13.23
CA THR A 453 8.88 -17.87 12.71
C THR A 453 9.73 -17.88 11.43
N LEU A 454 9.44 -16.98 10.49
CA LEU A 454 10.21 -16.82 9.26
C LEU A 454 11.67 -16.44 9.54
N ASN A 455 11.91 -15.53 10.48
CA ASN A 455 13.25 -15.14 10.86
C ASN A 455 14.06 -16.32 11.42
N VAL A 456 13.48 -17.12 12.32
CA VAL A 456 14.17 -18.31 12.87
C VAL A 456 14.43 -19.34 11.78
N LEU A 457 13.47 -19.60 10.89
CA LEU A 457 13.65 -20.55 9.78
C LEU A 457 14.75 -20.09 8.82
N THR A 458 14.73 -18.82 8.41
CA THR A 458 15.74 -18.27 7.50
C THR A 458 17.14 -18.25 8.10
N GLU A 459 17.28 -17.97 9.40
CA GLU A 459 18.56 -18.09 10.12
C GLU A 459 19.08 -19.54 10.17
N ARG A 460 18.19 -20.52 10.37
CA ARG A 460 18.54 -21.95 10.39
C ARG A 460 18.98 -22.44 9.00
N HIS A 461 18.28 -22.01 7.96
CA HIS A 461 18.56 -22.39 6.57
C HIS A 461 19.62 -21.51 5.88
N LYS A 462 20.10 -20.45 6.56
CA LYS A 462 21.03 -19.45 5.99
C LYS A 462 20.50 -18.80 4.71
N LEU A 463 19.22 -18.45 4.74
CA LEU A 463 18.51 -17.80 3.63
C LEU A 463 18.41 -16.29 3.86
N PRO A 464 18.66 -15.46 2.85
CA PRO A 464 18.28 -14.05 2.89
C PRO A 464 16.77 -13.88 3.08
N LEU A 465 16.40 -12.99 4.00
CA LEU A 465 15.03 -12.58 4.31
C LEU A 465 14.86 -11.09 4.04
N VAL A 466 13.93 -10.74 3.16
CA VAL A 466 13.51 -9.34 2.95
C VAL A 466 12.12 -9.12 3.51
N ASN A 467 12.05 -8.42 4.64
CA ASN A 467 10.83 -8.18 5.40
C ASN A 467 10.28 -6.77 5.16
N GLY A 468 8.99 -6.66 4.86
CA GLY A 468 8.30 -5.38 4.70
C GLY A 468 7.15 -5.21 5.68
N ALA A 469 6.90 -3.99 6.11
CA ALA A 469 5.78 -3.63 6.98
C ALA A 469 5.22 -2.26 6.59
N VAL A 470 3.90 -2.11 6.68
CA VAL A 470 3.21 -0.85 6.44
C VAL A 470 2.19 -0.64 7.56
N ASP A 471 2.13 0.59 8.07
CA ASP A 471 1.09 1.07 8.96
C ASP A 471 0.69 2.49 8.54
N GLY A 472 -0.45 2.61 7.87
CA GLY A 472 -0.94 3.87 7.29
C GLY A 472 0.07 4.51 6.35
N LEU A 473 0.58 5.68 6.74
CA LEU A 473 1.60 6.46 6.02
C LEU A 473 3.03 6.07 6.36
N THR A 474 3.25 5.14 7.28
CA THR A 474 4.60 4.70 7.65
C THR A 474 4.87 3.30 7.12
N GLY A 475 6.14 3.02 6.83
CA GLY A 475 6.52 1.68 6.40
C GLY A 475 8.00 1.42 6.55
N ARG A 476 8.38 0.15 6.52
CA ARG A 476 9.75 -0.30 6.73
C ARG A 476 10.08 -1.49 5.85
N VAL A 477 11.31 -1.52 5.33
CA VAL A 477 11.92 -2.70 4.70
C VAL A 477 13.18 -3.06 5.48
N HIS A 478 13.34 -4.33 5.82
CA HIS A 478 14.53 -4.87 6.46
C HIS A 478 15.11 -5.95 5.57
N VAL A 479 16.41 -5.88 5.31
CA VAL A 479 17.16 -6.88 4.55
C VAL A 479 18.06 -7.62 5.53
N CYS A 480 17.66 -8.85 5.87
CA CYS A 480 18.35 -9.72 6.81
C CYS A 480 18.99 -10.86 6.00
N ASP A 481 20.29 -10.77 5.75
CA ASP A 481 21.02 -11.77 4.99
C ASP A 481 22.10 -12.41 5.87
N PRO A 482 21.91 -13.67 6.33
CA PRO A 482 22.86 -14.36 7.20
C PRO A 482 24.26 -14.53 6.58
N GLY A 483 24.40 -14.44 5.25
CA GLY A 483 25.67 -14.55 4.55
C GLY A 483 26.47 -13.24 4.52
N THR A 484 25.81 -12.09 4.68
CA THR A 484 26.42 -10.77 4.49
C THR A 484 26.18 -9.79 5.64
N SER A 485 25.45 -10.18 6.68
CA SER A 485 25.12 -9.37 7.86
C SER A 485 24.87 -10.26 9.08
N SER A 486 25.26 -9.79 10.28
CA SER A 486 24.86 -10.42 11.54
C SER A 486 23.48 -9.97 12.03
N MET A 487 22.85 -8.98 11.39
CA MET A 487 21.55 -8.46 11.82
C MET A 487 20.38 -9.26 11.23
N CYS A 488 19.72 -10.07 12.07
CA CYS A 488 18.43 -10.68 11.74
C CYS A 488 17.24 -9.78 12.14
N LEU A 489 16.02 -10.17 11.78
CA LEU A 489 14.82 -9.37 12.03
C LEU A 489 14.54 -9.16 13.53
N VAL A 490 14.86 -10.14 14.37
CA VAL A 490 14.74 -10.03 15.84
C VAL A 490 15.76 -9.05 16.41
N CYS A 491 16.95 -8.97 15.82
CA CYS A 491 17.93 -7.96 16.20
C CYS A 491 17.44 -6.54 15.88
N TRP A 492 16.63 -6.38 14.84
CA TRP A 492 16.01 -5.09 14.51
C TRP A 492 14.83 -4.73 15.41
N LEU A 493 13.91 -5.67 15.61
CA LEU A 493 12.60 -5.40 16.22
C LEU A 493 12.52 -5.75 17.71
N GLY A 494 13.49 -6.50 18.24
CA GLY A 494 13.48 -7.04 19.59
C GLY A 494 12.75 -8.38 19.69
N THR A 495 12.83 -9.00 20.87
CA THR A 495 12.24 -10.33 21.14
C THR A 495 10.73 -10.30 21.30
N SER A 496 10.14 -9.15 21.61
CA SER A 496 8.70 -8.97 21.81
C SER A 496 7.86 -9.31 20.57
N ILE A 497 8.47 -9.39 19.38
CA ILE A 497 7.75 -9.82 18.17
C ILE A 497 7.31 -11.29 18.21
N ALA A 498 7.92 -12.11 19.08
CA ALA A 498 7.52 -13.50 19.30
C ALA A 498 6.21 -13.61 20.12
N ASP A 499 5.98 -12.62 20.99
CA ASP A 499 4.93 -12.63 22.01
C ASP A 499 3.64 -11.94 21.57
N ASP A 500 3.61 -11.38 20.35
CA ASP A 500 2.42 -10.75 19.76
C ASP A 500 1.78 -11.71 18.71
N PRO A 501 0.91 -12.64 19.14
CA PRO A 501 0.16 -13.49 18.21
C PRO A 501 -0.98 -12.74 17.54
N VAL A 502 -1.25 -11.48 17.93
CA VAL A 502 -2.41 -10.73 17.47
C VAL A 502 -2.20 -10.37 16.00
N ARG A 503 -2.99 -11.02 15.14
CA ARG A 503 -3.16 -10.57 13.77
C ARG A 503 -3.78 -9.18 13.79
N ARG A 504 -3.14 -8.23 13.12
CA ARG A 504 -3.69 -6.87 12.91
C ARG A 504 -4.06 -6.70 11.46
N SER A 505 -5.33 -6.92 11.15
CA SER A 505 -5.91 -6.66 9.84
C SER A 505 -6.25 -5.18 9.70
N CYS A 506 -6.12 -4.67 8.48
CA CYS A 506 -6.70 -3.39 8.04
C CYS A 506 -8.21 -3.19 8.32
N THR A 507 -8.94 -4.25 8.68
CA THR A 507 -10.35 -4.21 9.09
C THR A 507 -10.52 -3.99 10.59
N ASP A 508 -9.43 -4.16 11.34
CA ASP A 508 -9.43 -4.08 12.78
C ASP A 508 -9.45 -2.62 13.24
N VAL A 509 -9.88 -2.45 14.47
CA VAL A 509 -9.99 -1.17 15.14
C VAL A 509 -9.20 -1.27 16.43
N VAL A 510 -8.13 -0.48 16.54
CA VAL A 510 -7.30 -0.40 17.75
C VAL A 510 -7.62 0.91 18.44
N ASP A 511 -8.05 0.86 19.71
CA ASP A 511 -8.44 2.05 20.48
C ASP A 511 -9.47 2.97 19.79
N GLY A 512 -10.40 2.36 19.03
CA GLY A 512 -11.43 3.10 18.27
C GLY A 512 -10.98 3.61 16.89
N VAL A 513 -9.74 3.30 16.48
CA VAL A 513 -9.12 3.75 15.22
C VAL A 513 -9.01 2.59 14.22
N PRO A 514 -9.61 2.68 13.02
CA PRO A 514 -9.38 1.71 11.96
C PRO A 514 -7.91 1.69 11.53
N ILE A 515 -7.34 0.51 11.33
CA ILE A 515 -5.99 0.38 10.79
C ILE A 515 -5.98 0.88 9.34
N GLN A 516 -5.24 1.96 9.09
CA GLN A 516 -5.14 2.56 7.76
C GLN A 516 -4.25 1.71 6.85
N SER A 517 -4.71 1.46 5.63
CA SER A 517 -3.93 0.73 4.63
C SER A 517 -4.07 1.43 3.28
N LEU A 518 -3.01 2.12 2.88
CA LEU A 518 -2.94 2.92 1.66
C LEU A 518 -2.21 2.15 0.56
N VAL A 519 -2.75 2.20 -0.66
CA VAL A 519 -2.14 1.55 -1.83
C VAL A 519 -0.75 2.13 -2.12
N THR A 520 -0.53 3.43 -1.90
CA THR A 520 0.77 4.09 -2.11
C THR A 520 1.83 3.53 -1.17
N SER A 521 1.53 3.40 0.12
CA SER A 521 2.42 2.78 1.09
C SER A 521 2.71 1.31 0.75
N ALA A 522 1.70 0.55 0.33
CA ALA A 522 1.87 -0.83 -0.09
C ALA A 522 2.73 -0.96 -1.36
N ALA A 523 2.53 -0.07 -2.34
CA ALA A 523 3.31 -0.01 -3.57
C ALA A 523 4.77 0.32 -3.28
N VAL A 524 5.03 1.40 -2.53
CA VAL A 524 6.39 1.85 -2.21
C VAL A 524 7.15 0.78 -1.41
N VAL A 525 6.56 0.25 -0.33
CA VAL A 525 7.26 -0.73 0.52
C VAL A 525 7.38 -2.08 -0.18
N GLY A 526 6.34 -2.55 -0.88
CA GLY A 526 6.34 -3.85 -1.56
C GLY A 526 7.32 -3.87 -2.74
N ALA A 527 7.35 -2.80 -3.52
CA ALA A 527 8.32 -2.64 -4.59
C ALA A 527 9.75 -2.46 -4.06
N ALA A 528 9.94 -1.74 -2.95
CA ALA A 528 11.26 -1.63 -2.31
C ALA A 528 11.77 -2.99 -1.78
N GLN A 529 10.89 -3.84 -1.25
CA GLN A 529 11.26 -5.22 -0.90
C GLN A 529 11.73 -6.01 -2.13
N ALA A 530 10.98 -5.94 -3.24
CA ALA A 530 11.37 -6.63 -4.46
C ALA A 530 12.71 -6.09 -5.00
N ALA A 531 12.92 -4.78 -4.97
CA ALA A 531 14.18 -4.17 -5.39
C ALA A 531 15.38 -4.68 -4.57
N ALA A 532 15.25 -4.71 -3.25
CA ALA A 532 16.28 -5.23 -2.35
C ALA A 532 16.51 -6.73 -2.53
N LEU A 533 15.45 -7.51 -2.75
CA LEU A 533 15.57 -8.95 -3.03
C LEU A 533 16.31 -9.21 -4.34
N LEU A 534 15.93 -8.53 -5.42
CA LEU A 534 16.56 -8.68 -6.73
C LEU A 534 18.04 -8.30 -6.68
N ALA A 535 18.37 -7.20 -5.99
CA ALA A 535 19.77 -6.83 -5.75
C ALA A 535 20.52 -7.89 -4.94
N THR A 536 19.87 -8.50 -3.94
CA THR A 536 20.48 -9.58 -3.12
C THR A 536 20.78 -10.80 -3.99
N LEU A 537 19.81 -11.23 -4.80
CA LEU A 537 19.94 -12.37 -5.71
C LEU A 537 20.97 -12.14 -6.82
N ALA A 538 21.19 -10.88 -7.22
CA ALA A 538 22.25 -10.50 -8.16
C ALA A 538 23.66 -10.51 -7.54
N GLY A 539 23.79 -10.77 -6.23
CA GLY A 539 25.07 -10.79 -5.53
C GLY A 539 25.53 -9.42 -5.02
N ALA A 540 24.64 -8.41 -4.98
CA ALA A 540 24.94 -7.09 -4.43
C ALA A 540 24.66 -6.97 -2.91
N GLY A 541 24.58 -8.09 -2.19
CA GLY A 541 24.15 -8.15 -0.79
C GLY A 541 24.86 -7.16 0.14
N ASP A 542 26.18 -7.02 0.00
CA ASP A 542 27.05 -6.12 0.76
C ASP A 542 26.82 -4.63 0.46
N ARG A 543 26.18 -4.32 -0.66
CA ARG A 543 25.91 -2.97 -1.17
C ARG A 543 24.45 -2.57 -1.05
N ILE A 544 23.62 -3.34 -0.35
CA ILE A 544 22.19 -3.05 -0.18
C ILE A 544 21.96 -2.29 1.13
N GLY A 545 21.10 -1.27 1.06
CA GLY A 545 20.57 -0.63 2.26
C GLY A 545 19.85 -1.67 3.10
N ARG A 546 20.25 -1.84 4.37
CA ARG A 546 19.71 -2.92 5.21
C ARG A 546 18.39 -2.57 5.87
N PHE A 547 18.12 -1.28 5.96
CA PHE A 547 16.91 -0.75 6.56
C PHE A 547 16.41 0.42 5.73
N HIS A 548 15.17 0.35 5.25
CA HIS A 548 14.53 1.46 4.55
C HIS A 548 13.29 1.93 5.31
N VAL A 549 13.11 3.25 5.37
CA VAL A 549 11.99 3.90 6.06
C VAL A 549 11.17 4.66 5.06
N TRP A 550 9.89 4.29 4.96
CA TRP A 550 8.86 5.00 4.24
C TRP A 550 8.15 5.98 5.18
N ASP A 551 8.17 7.26 4.80
CA ASP A 551 7.35 8.32 5.38
C ASP A 551 6.47 8.95 4.27
N GLY A 552 5.23 8.49 4.23
CA GLY A 552 4.20 8.97 3.31
C GLY A 552 3.73 10.39 3.60
N ALA A 553 3.90 10.92 4.83
CA ALA A 553 3.57 12.32 5.10
C ALA A 553 4.55 13.27 4.39
N GLY A 554 5.82 12.86 4.31
CA GLY A 554 6.86 13.57 3.56
C GLY A 554 7.04 13.11 2.10
N ALA A 555 6.28 12.11 1.65
CA ALA A 555 6.49 11.41 0.38
C ALA A 555 7.96 11.01 0.17
N SER A 556 8.59 10.46 1.23
CA SER A 556 10.02 10.17 1.26
C SER A 556 10.29 8.71 1.62
N LEU A 557 11.23 8.11 0.90
CA LEU A 557 11.77 6.78 1.19
C LEU A 557 13.27 6.92 1.40
N THR A 558 13.78 6.49 2.56
CA THR A 558 15.20 6.63 2.92
C THR A 558 15.81 5.27 3.21
N GLY A 559 17.03 5.02 2.74
CA GLY A 559 17.80 3.81 3.03
C GLY A 559 18.91 4.08 4.03
N HIS A 560 19.17 3.11 4.90
CA HIS A 560 20.14 3.18 5.98
C HIS A 560 21.01 1.92 6.00
N ARG A 561 22.28 2.08 6.41
CA ARG A 561 23.15 0.94 6.71
C ARG A 561 22.73 0.30 8.04
N ALA A 562 22.97 -1.00 8.17
CA ALA A 562 23.00 -1.65 9.47
C ALA A 562 24.40 -1.51 10.07
N GLY A 563 24.48 -1.24 11.37
CA GLY A 563 25.69 -1.55 12.13
C GLY A 563 25.79 -3.05 12.38
N GLU A 564 26.99 -3.52 12.71
CA GLU A 564 27.17 -4.88 13.23
C GLU A 564 26.61 -4.98 14.65
N ARG A 565 26.12 -6.16 15.02
CA ARG A 565 25.65 -6.48 16.36
C ARG A 565 26.22 -7.81 16.83
N ASP A 566 26.54 -7.89 18.12
CA ASP A 566 26.81 -9.16 18.78
C ASP A 566 25.51 -9.97 18.88
N ILE A 567 25.53 -11.14 18.24
CA ILE A 567 24.37 -12.03 18.09
C ILE A 567 24.39 -13.21 19.06
N SER A 568 25.40 -13.33 19.92
CA SER A 568 25.56 -14.47 20.82
C SER A 568 24.38 -14.69 21.77
N GLU A 569 23.66 -13.61 22.08
CA GLU A 569 22.48 -13.62 22.96
C GLU A 569 21.15 -13.54 22.19
N CYS A 570 21.17 -13.50 20.86
CA CYS A 570 19.95 -13.39 20.08
C CYS A 570 19.23 -14.76 20.01
N PRO A 571 18.02 -14.90 20.57
CA PRO A 571 17.30 -16.19 20.60
C PRO A 571 17.05 -16.77 19.21
N ALA A 572 16.81 -15.94 18.19
CA ALA A 572 16.61 -16.42 16.83
C ALA A 572 17.88 -17.03 16.22
N HIS A 573 19.05 -16.45 16.47
CA HIS A 573 20.33 -17.01 16.04
C HIS A 573 20.70 -18.29 16.80
N LEU A 574 20.25 -18.40 18.06
CA LEU A 574 20.36 -19.62 18.86
C LEU A 574 19.34 -20.70 18.47
N GLY A 575 18.40 -20.39 17.58
CA GLY A 575 17.36 -21.29 17.13
C GLY A 575 16.24 -21.55 18.13
N ASP A 576 16.05 -20.66 19.12
CA ASP A 576 15.00 -20.78 20.13
C ASP A 576 13.60 -20.60 19.49
N PRO A 577 12.68 -21.57 19.62
CA PRO A 577 11.37 -21.48 19.01
C PRO A 577 10.53 -20.31 19.54
N LEU A 578 10.61 -19.96 20.83
CA LEU A 578 9.92 -18.81 21.44
C LEU A 578 10.68 -18.34 22.70
N PRO A 579 10.87 -17.02 22.92
CA PRO A 579 11.60 -16.50 24.08
C PRO A 579 10.98 -17.00 25.40
N GLY A 580 11.79 -17.62 26.27
CA GLY A 580 11.34 -18.04 27.60
C GLY A 580 10.67 -19.42 27.68
N THR A 581 10.62 -20.18 26.58
CA THR A 581 10.18 -21.60 26.60
C THR A 581 11.26 -22.59 27.04
N ASN A 582 12.49 -22.12 27.22
CA ASN A 582 13.53 -22.89 27.89
C ASN A 582 13.20 -22.98 29.39
N ASP A 583 12.58 -24.10 29.76
CA ASP A 583 12.36 -24.56 31.13
C ASP A 583 13.65 -24.42 31.97
N LYS A 584 13.72 -23.34 32.76
CA LYS A 584 14.46 -23.35 34.03
C LYS A 584 13.70 -24.10 35.14
N GLU A 585 12.57 -24.75 34.82
CA GLU A 585 11.80 -25.57 35.76
C GLU A 585 12.11 -27.07 35.71
N HIS A 586 12.89 -27.57 34.73
CA HIS A 586 13.21 -29.00 34.65
C HIS A 586 14.45 -29.47 35.46
N ASP A 587 15.13 -28.58 36.19
CA ASP A 587 16.33 -28.95 36.98
C ASP A 587 16.20 -28.70 38.50
N ARG A 588 14.97 -28.65 39.03
CA ARG A 588 14.70 -28.65 40.48
C ARG A 588 13.68 -29.71 40.87
N GLY A 589 14.06 -30.98 40.75
CA GLY A 589 13.15 -32.05 41.17
C GLY A 589 13.66 -33.48 41.07
N ARG A 590 14.97 -33.73 41.09
CA ARG A 590 15.49 -35.08 41.39
C ARG A 590 15.76 -35.20 42.88
N THR A 591 14.87 -35.86 43.62
CA THR A 591 15.16 -36.95 44.59
C THR A 591 13.85 -37.52 45.17
N PRO A 592 13.84 -38.76 45.69
CA PRO A 592 12.90 -39.80 45.26
C PRO A 592 11.91 -40.23 46.35
N ALA A 593 10.74 -40.70 45.92
CA ALA A 593 9.99 -41.81 46.51
C ALA A 593 8.91 -42.26 45.52
#